data_AF-A0AA96V428-F1
#
_entry.id   AF-A0AA96V428-F1
#
_cell.length_a   1.000
_cell.length_b   1.000
_cell.length_c   1.000
_cell.angle_alpha   90.00
_cell.angle_beta   90.00
_cell.angle_gamma   90.00
#
_symmetry.space_group_name_H-M   'P 1'
#
loop_
_entity.id
_entity.type
_entity.pdbx_description
1 polymer ?
#
loop_
_entity_poly.entity_id
_entity_poly.type
_entity_poly.pdbx_seq_one_letter_code
_entity_poly.pdbx_strand_id
1 'polypeptide(L)'
;MSAPEKTAEQKTAAATQAAATAAPATAAPAAGTPAGAPPAGAPPAGKPPEGAPKPPAVSVAGDKLKGADIQVGGKYIGWSAVDDVRKRGGSGGLVTAVLAAALEKGLVANTVVLKKSNQFEAVPVLTSDVKDIYESAGSMHMLISNPTKYLRHFENDANIAIAVKPCDMRGIREQAKRNMINLDKVFTIGLNCGGTIPPYKIRRVVEEVYKLNPDDVCGEEIEKGQLIMETKDGVHHSQSIDEMELEDNGRRECCRYCIVKIATNADLACGNWGVLSDLSGKGTFVEVMTEKGAAFLRNAVDNGYAEVKAASEQAAEARGKTTNIMLKMSAKTKEKVFAPIDGDKLAAFKKELENCIHCGACKTVCPPCACGPEAKCTSFDNLADSYDISLFHMIRFLHLMDSCVSCGQCTDVCPADIPLTRLYRKFANPIQDELKYTTGMDDRTPPFFEVKLEEVQ
;
A
#
# COMPACT_ATOMS: atom_id res chain seq x y z
N MET A 1 19.58 76.13 -15.73
CA MET A 1 20.88 76.29 -16.44
C MET A 1 21.49 74.91 -16.51
N SER A 2 21.06 74.10 -17.49
CA SER A 2 21.62 73.97 -18.85
C SER A 2 22.72 72.89 -18.89
N ALA A 3 22.35 71.76 -19.49
CA ALA A 3 23.21 70.66 -19.90
C ALA A 3 24.25 71.11 -20.95
N PRO A 4 25.11 70.19 -21.44
CA PRO A 4 24.67 69.53 -22.67
C PRO A 4 24.95 68.03 -22.77
N GLU A 5 24.04 67.39 -23.50
CA GLU A 5 24.15 66.06 -24.11
C GLU A 5 25.33 65.96 -25.09
N LYS A 6 25.90 64.76 -25.21
CA LYS A 6 26.30 64.22 -26.53
C LYS A 6 25.98 62.73 -26.62
N THR A 7 25.16 62.47 -27.62
CA THR A 7 24.73 61.23 -28.26
C THR A 7 25.88 60.38 -28.82
N ALA A 8 25.72 59.05 -28.76
CA ALA A 8 26.34 58.13 -29.71
C ALA A 8 25.35 57.01 -30.06
N GLU A 9 24.94 56.99 -31.32
CA GLU A 9 24.05 56.02 -31.95
C GLU A 9 24.72 54.65 -32.18
N GLN A 10 23.89 53.62 -31.99
CA GLN A 10 23.73 52.38 -32.76
C GLN A 10 24.95 51.64 -33.33
N LYS A 11 25.03 50.36 -32.98
CA LYS A 11 25.04 49.26 -33.97
C LYS A 11 24.59 47.95 -33.33
N THR A 12 23.33 47.59 -33.57
CA THR A 12 22.78 46.25 -33.39
C THR A 12 23.40 45.31 -34.43
N ALA A 13 24.24 44.38 -34.00
CA ALA A 13 24.64 43.25 -34.81
C ALA A 13 23.61 42.13 -34.62
N ALA A 14 22.79 41.92 -35.64
CA ALA A 14 21.93 40.76 -35.76
C ALA A 14 22.79 39.51 -35.93
N ALA A 15 22.84 38.66 -34.91
CA ALA A 15 23.34 37.30 -35.04
C ALA A 15 22.18 36.40 -35.48
N THR A 16 22.06 36.18 -36.78
CA THR A 16 21.29 35.08 -37.36
C THR A 16 21.83 33.75 -36.85
N GLN A 17 21.11 33.10 -35.93
CA GLN A 17 21.21 31.66 -35.75
C GLN A 17 20.05 31.01 -36.50
N ALA A 18 20.44 30.24 -37.51
CA ALA A 18 19.57 29.44 -38.34
C ALA A 18 18.75 28.46 -37.48
N ALA A 19 17.43 28.50 -37.67
CA ALA A 19 16.54 27.45 -37.23
C ALA A 19 16.91 26.15 -37.95
N ALA A 20 17.57 25.23 -37.24
CA ALA A 20 17.65 23.85 -37.66
C ALA A 20 16.31 23.18 -37.34
N THR A 21 15.47 23.04 -38.38
CA THR A 21 14.29 22.18 -38.35
C THR A 21 14.74 20.73 -38.14
N ALA A 22 14.58 20.22 -36.91
CA ALA A 22 14.71 18.80 -36.64
C ALA A 22 13.45 18.09 -37.16
N ALA A 23 13.62 17.35 -38.26
CA ALA A 23 12.64 16.39 -38.77
C ALA A 23 12.40 15.26 -37.73
N PRO A 24 11.21 14.64 -37.71
CA PRO A 24 10.89 13.59 -36.75
C PRO A 24 11.78 12.37 -36.99
N ALA A 25 12.44 11.90 -35.93
CA ALA A 25 13.19 10.65 -35.95
C ALA A 25 12.22 9.49 -36.23
N THR A 26 12.32 8.93 -37.43
CA THR A 26 11.68 7.68 -37.83
C THR A 26 12.24 6.54 -36.97
N ALA A 27 11.34 5.81 -36.29
CA ALA A 27 11.68 4.58 -35.59
C ALA A 27 12.29 3.56 -36.57
N ALA A 28 13.55 3.20 -36.35
CA ALA A 28 14.16 2.05 -36.99
C ALA A 28 13.67 0.77 -36.28
N PRO A 29 13.41 -0.32 -37.02
CA PRO A 29 12.92 -1.57 -36.44
C PRO A 29 14.01 -2.21 -35.58
N ALA A 30 13.63 -2.66 -34.38
CA ALA A 30 14.50 -3.41 -33.49
C ALA A 30 15.02 -4.67 -34.21
N ALA A 31 16.33 -4.73 -34.43
CA ALA A 31 17.02 -5.90 -34.92
C ALA A 31 16.84 -7.05 -33.91
N GLY A 32 16.35 -8.19 -34.40
CA GLY A 32 16.14 -9.39 -33.61
C GLY A 32 17.44 -9.92 -33.01
N THR A 33 17.43 -10.15 -31.70
CA THR A 33 18.48 -10.88 -31.00
C THR A 33 18.41 -12.37 -31.40
N PRO A 34 19.51 -13.02 -31.80
CA PRO A 34 19.49 -14.43 -32.14
C PRO A 34 19.23 -15.27 -30.89
N ALA A 35 18.29 -16.22 -31.01
CA ALA A 35 17.99 -17.21 -29.99
C ALA A 35 19.26 -18.02 -29.66
N GLY A 36 19.77 -17.87 -28.44
CA GLY A 36 20.81 -18.73 -27.90
C GLY A 36 20.25 -20.14 -27.71
N ALA A 37 20.92 -21.14 -28.28
CA ALA A 37 20.64 -22.54 -28.06
C ALA A 37 20.73 -22.88 -26.55
N PRO A 38 19.85 -23.75 -26.02
CA PRO A 38 19.88 -24.12 -24.61
C PRO A 38 21.12 -24.97 -24.32
N PRO A 39 21.75 -24.83 -23.13
CA PRO A 39 22.80 -25.74 -22.72
C PRO A 39 22.23 -27.14 -22.52
N ALA A 40 22.83 -28.12 -23.19
CA ALA A 40 22.53 -29.53 -23.02
C ALA A 40 22.99 -30.01 -21.63
N GLY A 41 22.10 -30.72 -20.92
CA GLY A 41 22.46 -31.48 -19.73
C GLY A 41 21.76 -31.07 -18.44
N ALA A 42 20.43 -31.14 -18.40
CA ALA A 42 19.69 -31.30 -17.14
C ALA A 42 19.27 -32.78 -17.01
N PRO A 43 19.50 -33.45 -15.87
CA PRO A 43 19.08 -34.84 -15.68
C PRO A 43 17.54 -34.92 -15.70
N PRO A 44 16.95 -36.02 -16.18
CA PRO A 44 15.50 -36.13 -16.32
C PRO A 44 14.82 -36.04 -14.95
N ALA A 45 13.82 -35.16 -14.86
CA ALA A 45 12.95 -35.05 -13.70
C ALA A 45 12.25 -36.40 -13.45
N GLY A 46 12.61 -37.06 -12.34
CA GLY A 46 11.94 -38.28 -11.89
C GLY A 46 10.49 -37.99 -11.54
N LYS A 47 9.59 -38.91 -11.89
CA LYS A 47 8.21 -38.93 -11.40
C LYS A 47 8.20 -38.87 -9.86
N PRO A 48 7.24 -38.17 -9.23
CA PRO A 48 7.12 -38.18 -7.78
C PRO A 48 6.90 -39.63 -7.30
N PRO A 49 7.53 -40.06 -6.20
CA PRO A 49 7.30 -41.39 -5.65
C PRO A 49 5.86 -41.48 -5.13
N GLU A 50 5.11 -42.47 -5.62
CA GLU A 50 3.85 -42.91 -5.00
C GLU A 50 4.16 -43.48 -3.61
N GLY A 51 3.49 -42.96 -2.56
CA GLY A 51 3.50 -43.57 -1.24
C GLY A 51 4.05 -42.75 -0.06
N ALA A 52 4.05 -41.41 -0.12
CA ALA A 52 4.31 -40.61 1.09
C ALA A 52 3.14 -40.70 2.09
N PRO A 53 3.37 -40.97 3.38
CA PRO A 53 2.31 -41.09 4.38
C PRO A 53 1.57 -39.76 4.52
N LYS A 54 0.25 -39.81 4.38
CA LYS A 54 -0.67 -38.67 4.55
C LYS A 54 -0.53 -38.12 5.97
N PRO A 55 -0.14 -36.86 6.18
CA PRO A 55 -0.11 -36.27 7.52
C PRO A 55 -1.53 -36.20 8.09
N PRO A 56 -1.69 -36.32 9.42
CA PRO A 56 -3.01 -36.44 10.04
C PRO A 56 -3.82 -35.17 9.77
N ALA A 57 -5.04 -35.35 9.25
CA ALA A 57 -5.99 -34.28 9.09
C ALA A 57 -6.32 -33.67 10.45
N VAL A 58 -5.96 -32.41 10.66
CA VAL A 58 -6.41 -31.65 11.82
C VAL A 58 -7.89 -31.33 11.61
N SER A 59 -8.78 -32.07 12.30
CA SER A 59 -10.22 -31.84 12.27
C SER A 59 -10.56 -30.59 13.08
N VAL A 60 -10.80 -29.50 12.38
CA VAL A 60 -11.25 -28.23 12.94
C VAL A 60 -12.78 -28.29 13.06
N ALA A 61 -13.31 -28.13 14.28
CA ALA A 61 -14.74 -28.23 14.54
C ALA A 61 -15.55 -27.13 13.80
N GLY A 62 -16.60 -27.59 13.10
CA GLY A 62 -17.47 -26.84 12.19
C GLY A 62 -17.47 -27.49 10.79
N ASP A 63 -18.65 -27.75 10.21
CA ASP A 63 -18.74 -28.37 8.88
C ASP A 63 -18.07 -27.46 7.84
N LYS A 64 -17.13 -28.03 7.07
CA LYS A 64 -16.49 -27.32 5.95
C LYS A 64 -17.56 -26.93 4.94
N LEU A 65 -17.56 -25.67 4.54
CA LEU A 65 -18.52 -25.13 3.58
C LEU A 65 -18.04 -25.36 2.15
N LYS A 66 -18.98 -25.48 1.22
CA LYS A 66 -18.74 -25.50 -0.23
C LYS A 66 -18.81 -24.09 -0.78
N GLY A 67 -18.37 -23.88 -2.03
CA GLY A 67 -18.47 -22.56 -2.68
C GLY A 67 -19.90 -22.03 -2.72
N ALA A 68 -20.89 -22.89 -2.92
CA ALA A 68 -22.31 -22.50 -2.94
C ALA A 68 -22.80 -21.83 -1.64
N ASP A 69 -22.13 -22.05 -0.50
CA ASP A 69 -22.48 -21.46 0.80
C ASP A 69 -21.86 -20.07 1.02
N ILE A 70 -20.98 -19.63 0.11
CA ILE A 70 -20.30 -18.34 0.18
C ILE A 70 -21.19 -17.26 -0.42
N GLN A 71 -21.48 -16.22 0.35
CA GLN A 71 -22.33 -15.10 -0.05
C GLN A 71 -21.74 -13.75 0.37
N VAL A 72 -22.14 -12.69 -0.34
CA VAL A 72 -21.83 -11.30 0.03
C VAL A 72 -22.38 -11.01 1.43
N GLY A 73 -21.58 -10.34 2.26
CA GLY A 73 -21.86 -10.11 3.68
C GLY A 73 -21.51 -11.29 4.59
N GLY A 74 -21.17 -12.46 4.02
CA GLY A 74 -20.77 -13.64 4.78
C GLY A 74 -19.44 -13.45 5.51
N LYS A 75 -19.34 -14.03 6.71
CA LYS A 75 -18.13 -14.03 7.55
C LYS A 75 -17.67 -15.46 7.79
N TYR A 76 -16.41 -15.73 7.48
CA TYR A 76 -15.86 -17.07 7.48
C TYR A 76 -14.47 -17.09 8.14
N ILE A 77 -14.07 -18.27 8.60
CA ILE A 77 -12.67 -18.57 8.90
C ILE A 77 -12.18 -19.56 7.84
N GLY A 78 -11.13 -19.19 7.11
CA GLY A 78 -10.56 -20.00 6.04
C GLY A 78 -9.06 -20.22 6.15
N TRP A 79 -8.58 -21.26 5.48
CA TRP A 79 -7.16 -21.59 5.39
C TRP A 79 -6.85 -22.26 4.05
N SER A 80 -5.58 -22.24 3.66
CA SER A 80 -5.08 -22.97 2.51
C SER A 80 -5.23 -24.48 2.73
N ALA A 81 -5.72 -25.18 1.70
CA ALA A 81 -5.71 -26.64 1.62
C ALA A 81 -4.31 -27.18 1.25
N VAL A 82 -3.43 -26.32 0.74
CA VAL A 82 -2.01 -26.64 0.49
C VAL A 82 -1.22 -26.41 1.77
N ASP A 83 -0.72 -27.50 2.37
CA ASP A 83 -0.03 -27.50 3.68
C ASP A 83 1.17 -26.56 3.74
N ASP A 84 1.99 -26.54 2.69
CA ASP A 84 3.16 -25.67 2.63
C ASP A 84 2.78 -24.18 2.66
N VAL A 85 1.77 -23.80 1.87
CA VAL A 85 1.21 -22.43 1.88
C VAL A 85 0.58 -22.10 3.23
N ARG A 86 -0.07 -23.07 3.87
CA ARG A 86 -0.64 -22.89 5.21
C ARG A 86 0.42 -22.60 6.27
N LYS A 87 1.59 -23.24 6.18
CA LYS A 87 2.71 -23.03 7.10
C LYS A 87 3.45 -21.71 6.84
N ARG A 88 3.60 -21.33 5.57
CA ARG A 88 4.31 -20.10 5.17
C ARG A 88 3.45 -18.83 5.24
N GLY A 89 2.13 -18.98 5.29
CA GLY A 89 1.21 -17.85 5.42
C GLY A 89 1.40 -17.14 6.76
N GLY A 90 1.19 -15.82 6.81
CA GLY A 90 1.24 -15.05 8.07
C GLY A 90 0.03 -15.30 8.99
N SER A 91 -0.76 -16.32 8.67
CA SER A 91 -2.03 -16.76 9.26
C SER A 91 -2.34 -18.10 8.55
N GLY A 92 -3.59 -18.46 8.31
CA GLY A 92 -3.94 -19.70 7.60
C GLY A 92 -3.56 -19.82 6.11
N GLY A 93 -2.78 -18.90 5.52
CA GLY A 93 -2.40 -18.97 4.09
C GLY A 93 -3.55 -18.75 3.08
N LEU A 94 -4.73 -18.34 3.54
CA LEU A 94 -5.94 -18.20 2.72
C LEU A 94 -5.74 -17.21 1.56
N VAL A 95 -5.13 -16.06 1.82
CA VAL A 95 -4.92 -15.01 0.81
C VAL A 95 -4.09 -15.55 -0.36
N THR A 96 -2.97 -16.21 -0.06
CA THR A 96 -2.11 -16.84 -1.07
C THR A 96 -2.87 -17.91 -1.86
N ALA A 97 -3.65 -18.75 -1.19
CA ALA A 97 -4.46 -19.77 -1.86
C ALA A 97 -5.52 -19.18 -2.80
N VAL A 98 -6.20 -18.11 -2.39
CA VAL A 98 -7.20 -17.43 -3.22
C VAL A 98 -6.56 -16.79 -4.45
N LEU A 99 -5.41 -16.13 -4.29
CA LEU A 99 -4.67 -15.54 -5.41
C LEU A 99 -4.19 -16.62 -6.39
N ALA A 100 -3.61 -17.71 -5.87
CA ALA A 100 -3.14 -18.82 -6.69
C ALA A 100 -4.27 -19.47 -7.49
N ALA A 101 -5.40 -19.77 -6.84
CA ALA A 101 -6.57 -20.31 -7.50
C ALA A 101 -7.11 -19.37 -8.58
N ALA A 102 -7.15 -18.06 -8.31
CA ALA A 102 -7.66 -17.10 -9.28
C ALA A 102 -6.80 -17.02 -10.54
N LEU A 103 -5.48 -17.10 -10.39
CA LEU A 103 -4.55 -17.09 -11.51
C LEU A 103 -4.63 -18.41 -12.30
N GLU A 104 -4.47 -19.56 -11.65
CA GLU A 104 -4.42 -20.87 -12.33
C GLU A 104 -5.75 -21.26 -12.98
N LYS A 105 -6.88 -20.75 -12.48
CA LYS A 105 -8.22 -20.97 -13.06
C LYS A 105 -8.63 -19.88 -14.05
N GLY A 106 -7.76 -18.92 -14.33
CA GLY A 106 -8.01 -17.88 -15.34
C GLY A 106 -9.07 -16.86 -14.96
N LEU A 107 -9.42 -16.73 -13.68
CA LEU A 107 -10.29 -15.65 -13.20
C LEU A 107 -9.58 -14.29 -13.31
N VAL A 108 -8.27 -14.29 -13.08
CA VAL A 108 -7.36 -13.18 -13.36
C VAL A 108 -6.22 -13.64 -14.25
N ALA A 109 -5.71 -12.75 -15.09
CA ALA A 109 -4.57 -13.04 -15.95
C ALA A 109 -3.23 -12.82 -15.23
N ASN A 110 -3.22 -11.90 -14.25
CA ASN A 110 -2.02 -11.54 -13.51
C ASN A 110 -2.36 -11.22 -12.06
N THR A 111 -1.35 -11.34 -11.21
CA THR A 111 -1.42 -10.92 -9.80
C THR A 111 -0.27 -9.97 -9.50
N VAL A 112 -0.52 -8.96 -8.66
CA VAL A 112 0.55 -8.16 -8.06
C VAL A 112 0.90 -8.77 -6.71
N VAL A 113 2.14 -9.25 -6.58
CA VAL A 113 2.67 -9.86 -5.35
C VAL A 113 3.96 -9.19 -4.91
N LEU A 114 4.40 -9.50 -3.70
CA LEU A 114 5.63 -8.96 -3.13
C LEU A 114 6.73 -10.02 -3.19
N LYS A 115 7.76 -9.77 -3.99
CA LYS A 115 8.95 -10.61 -4.06
C LYS A 115 9.95 -10.17 -3.00
N LYS A 116 10.16 -11.02 -2.00
CA LYS A 116 11.07 -10.75 -0.87
C LYS A 116 12.52 -10.68 -1.37
N SER A 117 13.24 -9.64 -0.96
CA SER A 117 14.70 -9.53 -1.09
C SER A 117 15.38 -10.02 0.19
N ASN A 118 14.78 -9.71 1.35
CA ASN A 118 15.15 -10.21 2.67
C ASN A 118 13.91 -10.10 3.60
N GLN A 119 14.07 -10.24 4.92
CA GLN A 119 12.93 -10.16 5.86
C GLN A 119 12.33 -8.75 6.01
N PHE A 120 13.09 -7.71 5.68
CA PHE A 120 12.68 -6.31 5.85
C PHE A 120 12.25 -5.65 4.54
N GLU A 121 12.62 -6.22 3.39
CA GLU A 121 12.49 -5.61 2.07
C GLU A 121 11.89 -6.55 1.04
N ALA A 122 11.01 -6.00 0.21
CA ALA A 122 10.43 -6.68 -0.93
C ALA A 122 10.06 -5.69 -2.03
N VAL A 123 9.99 -6.19 -3.25
CA VAL A 123 9.58 -5.42 -4.42
C VAL A 123 8.23 -5.91 -4.95
N PRO A 124 7.30 -5.02 -5.31
CA PRO A 124 6.07 -5.42 -5.97
C PRO A 124 6.37 -5.87 -7.40
N VAL A 125 5.82 -7.02 -7.79
CA VAL A 125 5.95 -7.59 -9.13
C VAL A 125 4.57 -7.95 -9.68
N LEU A 126 4.35 -7.66 -10.96
CA LEU A 126 3.22 -8.22 -11.70
C LEU A 126 3.65 -9.57 -12.24
N THR A 127 2.92 -10.63 -11.90
CA THR A 127 3.28 -12.00 -12.30
C THR A 127 2.06 -12.76 -12.81
N SER A 128 2.33 -13.65 -13.77
CA SER A 128 1.43 -14.70 -14.25
C SER A 128 1.94 -16.10 -13.86
N ASP A 129 2.97 -16.19 -13.00
CA ASP A 129 3.46 -17.44 -12.44
C ASP A 129 2.92 -17.65 -11.02
N VAL A 130 2.21 -18.76 -10.81
CA VAL A 130 1.68 -19.14 -9.49
C VAL A 130 2.80 -19.34 -8.46
N LYS A 131 4.01 -19.69 -8.89
CA LYS A 131 5.16 -19.87 -8.01
C LYS A 131 5.52 -18.58 -7.29
N ASP A 132 5.51 -17.45 -8.00
CA ASP A 132 5.75 -16.13 -7.40
C ASP A 132 4.68 -15.81 -6.33
N ILE A 133 3.43 -16.24 -6.55
CA ILE A 133 2.35 -16.09 -5.55
C ILE A 133 2.67 -16.89 -4.29
N TYR A 134 3.05 -18.17 -4.44
CA TYR A 134 3.41 -19.01 -3.30
C TYR A 134 4.64 -18.48 -2.56
N GLU A 135 5.67 -17.98 -3.25
CA GLU A 135 6.87 -17.40 -2.63
C GLU A 135 6.59 -16.07 -1.90
N SER A 136 5.54 -15.34 -2.28
CA SER A 136 5.12 -14.11 -1.62
C SER A 136 4.38 -14.31 -0.29
N ALA A 137 4.13 -15.56 0.12
CA ALA A 137 3.42 -15.87 1.36
C ALA A 137 4.11 -15.29 2.61
N GLY A 138 3.29 -14.98 3.62
CA GLY A 138 3.74 -14.41 4.88
C GLY A 138 3.41 -12.92 5.01
N SER A 139 3.43 -12.44 6.24
CA SER A 139 3.28 -11.01 6.52
C SER A 139 4.64 -10.30 6.40
N MET A 140 4.60 -9.01 6.06
CA MET A 140 5.76 -8.12 6.10
C MET A 140 5.34 -6.81 6.77
N HIS A 141 5.48 -6.74 8.08
CA HIS A 141 5.08 -5.62 8.93
C HIS A 141 6.04 -4.43 8.79
N MET A 142 7.21 -4.65 8.18
CA MET A 142 8.25 -3.65 7.99
C MET A 142 8.21 -3.01 6.60
N LEU A 143 7.43 -3.59 5.67
CA LEU A 143 7.43 -3.16 4.29
C LEU A 143 6.54 -1.95 4.03
N ILE A 144 7.16 -0.89 3.52
CA ILE A 144 6.47 0.27 2.95
C ILE A 144 6.36 0.06 1.43
N SER A 145 5.16 -0.29 0.97
CA SER A 145 4.87 -0.44 -0.46
C SER A 145 3.84 0.59 -0.93
N ASN A 146 3.78 0.81 -2.25
CA ASN A 146 2.83 1.72 -2.90
C ASN A 146 2.13 1.09 -4.11
N PRO A 147 1.41 -0.03 -3.91
CA PRO A 147 0.80 -0.77 -5.01
C PRO A 147 -0.12 0.07 -5.90
N THR A 148 -0.77 1.11 -5.36
CA THR A 148 -1.63 2.04 -6.12
C THR A 148 -0.90 2.66 -7.32
N LYS A 149 0.36 3.08 -7.15
CA LYS A 149 1.13 3.70 -8.23
C LYS A 149 1.52 2.69 -9.30
N TYR A 150 1.91 1.49 -8.90
CA TYR A 150 2.26 0.42 -9.86
C TYR A 150 1.04 -0.03 -10.65
N LEU A 151 -0.12 -0.15 -9.99
CA LEU A 151 -1.35 -0.65 -10.63
C LEU A 151 -1.81 0.23 -11.81
N ARG A 152 -1.62 1.54 -11.70
CA ARG A 152 -1.85 2.50 -12.80
C ARG A 152 -1.02 2.21 -14.06
N HIS A 153 0.18 1.67 -13.90
CA HIS A 153 1.12 1.44 -15.00
C HIS A 153 0.95 0.07 -15.65
N PHE A 154 0.21 -0.83 -14.99
CA PHE A 154 -0.21 -2.09 -15.59
C PHE A 154 -1.42 -1.82 -16.49
N GLU A 155 -1.17 -1.09 -17.59
CA GLU A 155 -2.11 -0.99 -18.70
C GLU A 155 -2.17 -2.36 -19.37
N ASN A 156 -3.19 -3.13 -19.01
CA ASN A 156 -3.62 -4.27 -19.79
C ASN A 156 -5.14 -4.39 -19.66
N ASP A 157 -5.79 -4.79 -20.74
CA ASP A 157 -7.23 -5.08 -20.74
C ASP A 157 -7.62 -6.28 -19.86
N ALA A 158 -6.67 -6.87 -19.14
CA ALA A 158 -6.82 -8.10 -18.40
C ALA A 158 -7.16 -7.87 -16.91
N ASN A 159 -7.82 -8.85 -16.32
CA ASN A 159 -8.14 -8.85 -14.90
C ASN A 159 -6.88 -9.05 -14.05
N ILE A 160 -6.70 -8.24 -13.01
CA ILE A 160 -5.55 -8.27 -12.10
C ILE A 160 -6.02 -8.50 -10.67
N ALA A 161 -5.33 -9.37 -9.93
CA ALA A 161 -5.53 -9.57 -8.49
C ALA A 161 -4.46 -8.88 -7.65
N ILE A 162 -4.82 -8.39 -6.46
CA ILE A 162 -3.85 -7.81 -5.52
C ILE A 162 -4.31 -7.87 -4.05
N ALA A 163 -3.37 -8.13 -3.14
CA ALA A 163 -3.56 -7.96 -1.71
C ALA A 163 -3.11 -6.56 -1.26
N VAL A 164 -3.95 -5.86 -0.47
CA VAL A 164 -3.78 -4.43 -0.17
C VAL A 164 -3.98 -4.11 1.30
N LYS A 165 -3.16 -3.20 1.84
CA LYS A 165 -3.43 -2.58 3.15
C LYS A 165 -4.57 -1.56 3.02
N PRO A 166 -5.18 -1.09 4.13
CA PRO A 166 -6.24 -0.09 4.07
C PRO A 166 -5.86 1.21 3.34
N CYS A 167 -4.64 1.71 3.53
CA CYS A 167 -4.16 2.90 2.83
C CYS A 167 -3.98 2.67 1.32
N ASP A 168 -3.56 1.46 0.92
CA ASP A 168 -3.39 1.05 -0.48
C ASP A 168 -4.76 1.03 -1.18
N MET A 169 -5.75 0.37 -0.57
CA MET A 169 -7.11 0.29 -1.13
C MET A 169 -7.76 1.67 -1.26
N ARG A 170 -7.59 2.52 -0.24
CA ARG A 170 -8.10 3.90 -0.29
C ARG A 170 -7.44 4.69 -1.42
N GLY A 171 -6.14 4.52 -1.65
CA GLY A 171 -5.43 5.11 -2.79
C GLY A 171 -5.96 4.61 -4.14
N ILE A 172 -6.18 3.30 -4.27
CA ILE A 172 -6.75 2.68 -5.49
C ILE A 172 -8.14 3.26 -5.80
N ARG A 173 -9.01 3.38 -4.80
CA ARG A 173 -10.35 3.95 -4.99
C ARG A 173 -10.31 5.42 -5.37
N GLU A 174 -9.41 6.22 -4.76
CA GLU A 174 -9.24 7.62 -5.15
C GLU A 174 -8.73 7.79 -6.59
N GLN A 175 -7.89 6.87 -7.07
CA GLN A 175 -7.47 6.84 -8.47
C GLN A 175 -8.60 6.39 -9.40
N ALA A 176 -9.42 5.42 -8.96
CA ALA A 176 -10.57 4.95 -9.74
C ALA A 176 -11.61 6.05 -9.98
N LYS A 177 -11.92 6.85 -8.95
CA LYS A 177 -12.81 8.03 -9.07
C LYS A 177 -12.30 9.10 -10.04
N ARG A 178 -11.03 9.02 -10.43
CA ARG A 178 -10.38 9.92 -11.39
C ARG A 178 -10.12 9.23 -12.73
N ASN A 179 -10.78 8.11 -12.97
CA ASN A 179 -10.66 7.29 -14.19
C ASN A 179 -9.24 6.79 -14.47
N MET A 180 -8.38 6.69 -13.44
CA MET A 180 -7.00 6.20 -13.59
C MET A 180 -6.87 4.69 -13.35
N ILE A 181 -7.86 4.08 -12.69
CA ILE A 181 -7.91 2.63 -12.42
C ILE A 181 -9.33 2.16 -12.67
N ASN A 182 -9.50 1.14 -13.51
CA ASN A 182 -10.79 0.48 -13.70
C ASN A 182 -10.99 -0.58 -12.61
N LEU A 183 -11.84 -0.31 -11.61
CA LEU A 183 -12.11 -1.25 -10.53
C LEU A 183 -12.78 -2.55 -11.00
N ASP A 184 -13.45 -2.57 -12.14
CA ASP A 184 -14.09 -3.79 -12.66
C ASP A 184 -13.04 -4.84 -13.06
N LYS A 185 -11.85 -4.39 -13.47
CA LYS A 185 -10.71 -5.24 -13.84
C LYS A 185 -9.75 -5.54 -12.69
N VAL A 186 -9.98 -4.97 -11.51
CA VAL A 186 -9.09 -5.15 -10.35
C VAL A 186 -9.82 -5.89 -9.24
N PHE A 187 -9.29 -7.04 -8.87
CA PHE A 187 -9.77 -7.84 -7.76
C PHE A 187 -8.89 -7.62 -6.54
N THR A 188 -9.50 -7.31 -5.39
CA THR A 188 -8.77 -6.79 -4.22
C THR A 188 -9.03 -7.61 -2.96
N ILE A 189 -7.96 -8.02 -2.30
CA ILE A 189 -8.01 -8.67 -0.98
C ILE A 189 -7.45 -7.68 0.06
N GLY A 190 -8.33 -7.05 0.81
CA GLY A 190 -8.00 -6.13 1.88
C GLY A 190 -7.48 -6.85 3.11
N LEU A 191 -6.35 -6.42 3.67
CA LEU A 191 -5.77 -6.99 4.89
C LEU A 191 -6.05 -6.12 6.12
N ASN A 192 -6.32 -6.72 7.28
CA ASN A 192 -6.30 -5.97 8.54
C ASN A 192 -4.88 -5.48 8.84
N CYS A 193 -4.73 -4.24 9.27
CA CYS A 193 -3.43 -3.61 9.45
C CYS A 193 -3.36 -2.81 10.74
N GLY A 194 -2.41 -3.18 11.60
CA GLY A 194 -2.09 -2.42 12.81
C GLY A 194 -1.14 -1.25 12.59
N GLY A 195 -0.48 -1.21 11.44
CA GLY A 195 0.53 -0.23 11.04
C GLY A 195 1.80 -0.90 10.52
N THR A 196 2.71 -0.09 9.99
CA THR A 196 4.00 -0.53 9.45
C THR A 196 5.11 0.10 10.27
N ILE A 197 6.18 -0.64 10.54
CA ILE A 197 7.38 -0.13 11.19
C ILE A 197 8.46 0.09 10.12
N PRO A 198 9.11 1.26 10.00
CA PRO A 198 10.18 1.44 9.03
C PRO A 198 11.30 0.41 9.22
N PRO A 199 11.84 -0.18 8.13
CA PRO A 199 12.79 -1.29 8.22
C PRO A 199 14.08 -0.89 8.96
N TYR A 200 14.58 0.32 8.71
CA TYR A 200 15.78 0.83 9.38
C TYR A 200 15.63 0.93 10.91
N LYS A 201 14.42 1.18 11.42
CA LYS A 201 14.15 1.24 12.87
C LYS A 201 14.28 -0.14 13.51
N ILE A 202 13.75 -1.17 12.85
CA ILE A 202 13.86 -2.55 13.35
C ILE A 202 15.28 -3.07 13.21
N ARG A 203 15.96 -2.81 12.09
CA ARG A 203 17.38 -3.18 11.94
C ARG A 203 18.23 -2.58 13.07
N ARG A 204 18.00 -1.30 13.42
CA ARG A 204 18.63 -0.65 14.57
C ARG A 204 18.33 -1.37 15.90
N VAL A 205 17.07 -1.73 16.16
CA VAL A 205 16.71 -2.48 17.38
C VAL A 205 17.44 -3.82 17.44
N VAL A 206 17.50 -4.57 16.34
CA VAL A 206 18.19 -5.86 16.30
C VAL A 206 19.70 -5.71 16.55
N GLU A 207 20.34 -4.71 15.94
CA GLU A 207 21.77 -4.42 16.13
C GLU A 207 22.08 -3.89 17.53
N GLU A 208 21.34 -2.90 17.99
CA GLU A 208 21.71 -2.12 19.17
C GLU A 208 21.12 -2.69 20.46
N VAL A 209 19.91 -3.25 20.43
CA VAL A 209 19.24 -3.79 21.63
C VAL A 209 19.53 -5.27 21.78
N TYR A 210 19.34 -6.05 20.71
CA TYR A 210 19.57 -7.50 20.75
C TYR A 210 21.02 -7.91 20.49
N LYS A 211 21.86 -6.98 20.01
CA LYS A 211 23.28 -7.25 19.70
C LYS A 211 23.44 -8.37 18.67
N LEU A 212 22.53 -8.41 17.70
CA LEU A 212 22.49 -9.39 16.62
C LEU A 212 22.72 -8.74 15.26
N ASN A 213 23.11 -9.54 14.27
CA ASN A 213 23.08 -9.11 12.88
C ASN A 213 21.64 -9.15 12.36
N PRO A 214 21.07 -8.06 11.81
CA PRO A 214 19.71 -8.07 11.27
C PRO A 214 19.48 -9.11 10.18
N ASP A 215 20.53 -9.44 9.42
CA ASP A 215 20.42 -10.41 8.33
C ASP A 215 20.27 -11.85 8.85
N ASP A 216 20.38 -12.08 10.15
CA ASP A 216 20.08 -13.34 10.81
C ASP A 216 18.61 -13.48 11.25
N VAL A 217 17.81 -12.42 11.13
CA VAL A 217 16.35 -12.52 11.26
C VAL A 217 15.81 -13.31 10.06
N CYS A 218 15.01 -14.35 10.33
CA CYS A 218 14.37 -15.19 9.32
C CYS A 218 12.84 -15.27 9.44
N GLY A 219 12.26 -14.67 10.48
CA GLY A 219 10.81 -14.61 10.66
C GLY A 219 10.36 -13.42 11.49
N GLU A 220 9.11 -13.00 11.30
CA GLU A 220 8.46 -11.95 12.08
C GLU A 220 6.96 -12.24 12.27
N GLU A 221 6.45 -11.91 13.46
CA GLU A 221 5.04 -11.98 13.79
C GLU A 221 4.63 -10.84 14.74
N ILE A 222 3.38 -10.42 14.66
CA ILE A 222 2.76 -9.55 15.66
C ILE A 222 1.67 -10.33 16.38
N GLU A 223 1.90 -10.62 17.66
CA GLU A 223 0.93 -11.27 18.53
C GLU A 223 0.71 -10.43 19.79
N LYS A 224 -0.55 -10.13 20.13
CA LYS A 224 -0.95 -9.46 21.39
C LYS A 224 -0.15 -8.19 21.70
N GLY A 225 0.17 -7.40 20.68
CA GLY A 225 0.89 -6.12 20.83
C GLY A 225 2.41 -6.26 20.97
N GLN A 226 2.93 -7.48 20.84
CA GLN A 226 4.36 -7.76 20.77
C GLN A 226 4.78 -7.91 19.30
N LEU A 227 5.92 -7.33 18.94
CA LEU A 227 6.64 -7.71 17.75
C LEU A 227 7.60 -8.84 18.12
N ILE A 228 7.43 -9.99 17.49
CA ILE A 228 8.25 -11.18 17.68
C ILE A 228 9.11 -11.37 16.43
N MET A 229 10.42 -11.50 16.61
CA MET A 229 11.38 -11.82 15.56
C MET A 229 12.02 -13.17 15.84
N GLU A 230 12.14 -13.99 14.81
CA GLU A 230 12.81 -15.29 14.84
C GLU A 230 14.14 -15.18 14.09
N THR A 231 15.21 -15.66 14.70
CA THR A 231 16.54 -15.75 14.11
C THR A 231 16.81 -17.14 13.52
N LYS A 232 17.78 -17.25 12.61
CA LYS A 232 18.11 -18.52 11.91
C LYS A 232 18.49 -19.69 12.83
N ASP A 233 18.97 -19.40 14.03
CA ASP A 233 19.28 -20.39 15.07
C ASP A 233 18.05 -20.80 15.90
N GLY A 234 16.86 -20.27 15.57
CA GLY A 234 15.58 -20.59 16.19
C GLY A 234 15.30 -19.82 17.48
N VAL A 235 16.05 -18.75 17.77
CA VAL A 235 15.81 -17.91 18.94
C VAL A 235 14.71 -16.87 18.62
N HIS A 236 13.78 -16.70 19.56
CA HIS A 236 12.72 -15.71 19.45
C HIS A 236 13.01 -14.51 20.35
N HIS A 237 12.98 -13.31 19.77
CA HIS A 237 13.09 -12.04 20.46
C HIS A 237 11.76 -11.31 20.38
N SER A 238 11.28 -10.76 21.49
CA SER A 238 9.99 -10.08 21.58
C SER A 238 10.16 -8.68 22.19
N GLN A 239 9.45 -7.70 21.63
CA GLN A 239 9.35 -6.36 22.21
C GLN A 239 7.93 -5.81 22.11
N SER A 240 7.51 -5.06 23.12
CA SER A 240 6.22 -4.36 23.11
C SER A 240 6.24 -3.25 22.06
N ILE A 241 5.25 -3.26 21.15
CA ILE A 241 5.12 -2.20 20.13
C ILE A 241 4.91 -0.83 20.78
N ASP A 242 4.19 -0.76 21.90
CA ASP A 242 3.94 0.49 22.60
C ASP A 242 5.22 1.05 23.24
N GLU A 243 6.11 0.19 23.76
CA GLU A 243 7.43 0.61 24.28
C GLU A 243 8.34 1.08 23.16
N MET A 244 8.39 0.33 22.05
CA MET A 244 9.14 0.74 20.85
C MET A 244 8.68 2.11 20.33
N GLU A 245 7.39 2.41 20.40
CA GLU A 245 6.87 3.72 20.00
C GLU A 245 7.30 4.87 20.92
N LEU A 246 7.53 4.61 22.21
CA LEU A 246 8.05 5.61 23.15
C LEU A 246 9.53 5.93 22.87
N GLU A 247 10.26 4.96 22.32
CA GLU A 247 11.68 5.07 21.95
C GLU A 247 11.90 5.46 20.48
N ASP A 248 10.86 5.89 19.78
CA ASP A 248 10.89 6.18 18.34
C ASP A 248 11.38 5.01 17.45
N ASN A 249 11.24 3.78 17.91
CA ASN A 249 11.51 2.54 17.17
C ASN A 249 10.24 1.87 16.60
N GLY A 250 9.06 2.39 16.97
CA GLY A 250 7.78 1.79 16.61
C GLY A 250 7.21 2.20 15.25
N ARG A 251 5.91 1.99 15.09
CA ARG A 251 5.17 2.21 13.84
C ARG A 251 5.31 3.64 13.31
N ARG A 252 5.22 3.81 11.99
CA ARG A 252 5.13 5.12 11.33
C ARG A 252 4.04 5.98 11.98
N GLU A 253 4.31 7.27 12.15
CA GLU A 253 3.38 8.18 12.82
C GLU A 253 1.98 8.14 12.21
N CYS A 254 1.90 8.15 10.88
CA CYS A 254 0.63 8.09 10.14
C CYS A 254 -0.19 6.82 10.42
N CYS A 255 0.48 5.69 10.69
CA CYS A 255 -0.19 4.45 11.04
C CYS A 255 -0.83 4.52 12.43
N ARG A 256 -0.19 5.25 13.36
CA ARG A 256 -0.61 5.36 14.75
C ARG A 256 -1.93 6.11 14.89
N TYR A 257 -2.25 7.04 13.99
CA TYR A 257 -3.56 7.74 13.94
C TYR A 257 -4.45 7.31 12.77
N CYS A 258 -4.16 6.19 12.10
CA CYS A 258 -4.98 5.71 10.98
C CYS A 258 -6.39 5.33 11.43
N ILE A 259 -7.39 5.84 10.72
CA ILE A 259 -8.82 5.65 11.01
C ILE A 259 -9.44 4.41 10.34
N VAL A 260 -8.67 3.69 9.51
CA VAL A 260 -9.13 2.46 8.84
C VAL A 260 -8.18 1.32 9.16
N LYS A 261 -8.69 0.30 9.85
CA LYS A 261 -7.89 -0.85 10.29
C LYS A 261 -8.17 -2.12 9.50
N ILE A 262 -9.38 -2.24 8.95
CA ILE A 262 -9.82 -3.32 8.07
C ILE A 262 -10.26 -2.67 6.77
N ALA A 263 -9.73 -3.13 5.65
CA ALA A 263 -10.08 -2.62 4.32
C ALA A 263 -11.41 -3.22 3.84
N THR A 264 -12.52 -2.84 4.48
CA THR A 264 -13.89 -3.26 4.10
C THR A 264 -14.36 -2.67 2.77
N ASN A 265 -13.58 -1.76 2.19
CA ASN A 265 -13.79 -1.17 0.87
C ASN A 265 -13.12 -1.96 -0.27
N ALA A 266 -12.48 -3.10 0.03
CA ALA A 266 -11.97 -4.09 -0.93
C ALA A 266 -13.03 -5.16 -1.26
N ASP A 267 -12.73 -6.14 -2.13
CA ASP A 267 -13.66 -7.23 -2.47
C ASP A 267 -13.78 -8.30 -1.36
N LEU A 268 -12.64 -8.63 -0.73
CA LEU A 268 -12.55 -9.45 0.47
C LEU A 268 -11.84 -8.68 1.58
N ALA A 269 -12.30 -8.78 2.82
CA ALA A 269 -11.64 -8.21 4.00
C ALA A 269 -11.10 -9.33 4.90
N CYS A 270 -9.79 -9.55 4.84
CA CYS A 270 -9.07 -10.67 5.43
C CYS A 270 -8.18 -10.26 6.62
N GLY A 271 -7.86 -11.22 7.49
CA GLY A 271 -6.72 -11.16 8.40
C GLY A 271 -6.92 -11.99 9.67
N ASN A 272 -6.00 -11.87 10.62
CA ASN A 272 -5.98 -12.68 11.84
C ASN A 272 -6.94 -12.22 12.94
N TRP A 273 -7.47 -11.00 12.88
CA TRP A 273 -8.37 -10.50 13.93
C TRP A 273 -9.72 -11.23 13.90
N GLY A 274 -10.07 -11.86 15.03
CA GLY A 274 -11.26 -12.68 15.18
C GLY A 274 -11.03 -14.18 14.94
N VAL A 275 -9.80 -14.60 14.63
CA VAL A 275 -9.47 -16.03 14.57
C VAL A 275 -9.24 -16.52 16.01
N LEU A 276 -10.04 -17.49 16.45
CA LEU A 276 -10.05 -17.98 17.83
C LEU A 276 -9.46 -19.40 17.93
N SER A 277 -9.13 -19.78 19.17
CA SER A 277 -8.85 -21.15 19.61
C SER A 277 -7.81 -21.90 18.76
N ASP A 278 -8.13 -23.13 18.38
CA ASP A 278 -7.39 -24.10 17.58
C ASP A 278 -6.93 -23.58 16.21
N LEU A 279 -7.53 -22.49 15.72
CA LEU A 279 -7.15 -21.86 14.45
C LEU A 279 -6.26 -20.62 14.63
N SER A 280 -5.91 -20.21 15.84
CA SER A 280 -4.98 -19.10 16.04
C SER A 280 -3.65 -19.37 15.29
N GLY A 281 -3.20 -18.41 14.48
CA GLY A 281 -2.05 -18.56 13.58
C GLY A 281 -2.29 -19.50 12.37
N LYS A 282 -3.39 -20.26 12.33
CA LYS A 282 -3.65 -21.32 11.33
C LYS A 282 -4.89 -21.06 10.48
N GLY A 283 -5.65 -20.01 10.77
CA GLY A 283 -6.84 -19.56 10.06
C GLY A 283 -6.75 -18.09 9.70
N THR A 284 -7.58 -17.67 8.76
CA THR A 284 -7.76 -16.28 8.33
C THR A 284 -9.23 -15.94 8.43
N PHE A 285 -9.59 -14.90 9.16
CA PHE A 285 -10.93 -14.35 9.14
C PHE A 285 -11.14 -13.64 7.81
N VAL A 286 -12.21 -13.97 7.08
CA VAL A 286 -12.59 -13.34 5.83
C VAL A 286 -14.03 -12.87 5.88
N GLU A 287 -14.25 -11.62 5.49
CA GLU A 287 -15.57 -11.05 5.22
C GLU A 287 -15.69 -10.75 3.73
N VAL A 288 -16.79 -11.18 3.13
CA VAL A 288 -17.05 -11.03 1.69
C VAL A 288 -17.78 -9.72 1.46
N MET A 289 -17.14 -8.77 0.78
CA MET A 289 -17.70 -7.42 0.61
C MET A 289 -18.46 -7.24 -0.70
N THR A 290 -18.05 -7.93 -1.76
CA THR A 290 -18.60 -7.80 -3.12
C THR A 290 -18.81 -9.15 -3.78
N GLU A 291 -19.56 -9.18 -4.88
CA GLU A 291 -19.73 -10.41 -5.67
C GLU A 291 -18.41 -10.87 -6.31
N LYS A 292 -17.51 -9.95 -6.69
CA LYS A 292 -16.13 -10.30 -7.11
C LYS A 292 -15.39 -11.02 -5.98
N GLY A 293 -15.56 -10.57 -4.74
CA GLY A 293 -14.98 -11.21 -3.56
C GLY A 293 -15.56 -12.60 -3.33
N ALA A 294 -16.88 -12.76 -3.46
CA ALA A 294 -17.54 -14.05 -3.37
C ALA A 294 -16.99 -15.01 -4.44
N ALA A 295 -16.90 -14.56 -5.69
CA ALA A 295 -16.32 -15.32 -6.79
C ALA A 295 -14.87 -15.76 -6.52
N PHE A 296 -14.04 -14.88 -5.94
CA PHE A 296 -12.68 -15.21 -5.53
C PHE A 296 -12.62 -16.38 -4.54
N LEU A 297 -13.40 -16.29 -3.47
CA LEU A 297 -13.37 -17.29 -2.41
C LEU A 297 -14.03 -18.61 -2.87
N ARG A 298 -15.13 -18.54 -3.62
CA ARG A 298 -15.78 -19.71 -4.25
C ARG A 298 -14.81 -20.44 -5.17
N ASN A 299 -14.14 -19.71 -6.06
CA ASN A 299 -13.17 -20.29 -6.98
C ASN A 299 -12.07 -21.06 -6.24
N ALA A 300 -11.55 -20.52 -5.13
CA ALA A 300 -10.54 -21.20 -4.33
C ALA A 300 -11.08 -22.45 -3.61
N VAL A 301 -12.29 -22.39 -3.06
CA VAL A 301 -12.91 -23.52 -2.34
C VAL A 301 -13.32 -24.64 -3.29
N ASP A 302 -14.01 -24.31 -4.38
CA ASP A 302 -14.54 -25.31 -5.34
C ASP A 302 -13.41 -26.03 -6.10
N ASN A 303 -12.26 -25.38 -6.26
CA ASN A 303 -11.08 -25.99 -6.86
C ASN A 303 -10.10 -26.61 -5.84
N GLY A 304 -10.45 -26.65 -4.55
CA GLY A 304 -9.65 -27.33 -3.52
C GLY A 304 -8.36 -26.62 -3.12
N TYR A 305 -8.24 -25.31 -3.33
CA TYR A 305 -7.10 -24.50 -2.88
C TYR A 305 -7.28 -24.01 -1.44
N ALA A 306 -8.54 -23.82 -1.03
CA ALA A 306 -8.88 -23.31 0.29
C ALA A 306 -10.03 -24.11 0.91
N GLU A 307 -10.06 -24.11 2.24
CA GLU A 307 -11.19 -24.59 3.01
C GLU A 307 -11.71 -23.44 3.87
N VAL A 308 -13.03 -23.38 4.05
CA VAL A 308 -13.67 -22.36 4.88
C VAL A 308 -14.74 -22.97 5.76
N LYS A 309 -14.96 -22.36 6.93
CA LYS A 309 -16.11 -22.60 7.80
C LYS A 309 -16.75 -21.27 8.17
N ALA A 310 -18.03 -21.28 8.57
CA ALA A 310 -18.68 -20.08 9.08
C ALA A 310 -17.93 -19.54 10.31
N ALA A 311 -17.76 -18.22 10.38
CA ALA A 311 -17.23 -17.58 11.59
C ALA A 311 -18.31 -17.60 12.68
N SER A 312 -17.95 -17.98 13.90
CA SER A 312 -18.87 -17.90 15.03
C SER A 312 -19.18 -16.45 15.39
N GLU A 313 -20.30 -16.22 16.08
CA GLU A 313 -20.63 -14.90 16.62
C GLU A 313 -19.52 -14.37 17.53
N GLN A 314 -18.94 -15.23 18.36
CA GLN A 314 -17.79 -14.91 19.21
C GLN A 314 -16.55 -14.46 18.40
N ALA A 315 -16.27 -15.10 17.26
CA ALA A 315 -15.18 -14.71 16.37
C ALA A 315 -15.43 -13.32 15.75
N ALA A 316 -16.67 -13.06 15.31
CA ALA A 316 -17.07 -11.76 14.78
C ALA A 316 -16.99 -10.64 15.85
N GLU A 317 -17.44 -10.91 17.07
CA GLU A 317 -17.30 -10.00 18.21
C GLU A 317 -15.83 -9.73 18.54
N ALA A 318 -14.98 -10.76 18.56
CA ALA A 318 -13.56 -10.62 18.84
C ALA A 318 -12.87 -9.73 17.79
N ARG A 319 -13.20 -9.91 16.51
CA ARG A 319 -12.74 -9.03 15.43
C ARG A 319 -13.16 -7.58 15.67
N GLY A 320 -14.42 -7.36 16.04
CA GLY A 320 -14.96 -6.04 16.39
C GLY A 320 -14.26 -5.40 17.59
N LYS A 321 -14.04 -6.17 18.66
CA LYS A 321 -13.32 -5.74 19.88
C LYS A 321 -11.90 -5.30 19.55
N THR A 322 -11.12 -6.11 18.83
CA THR A 322 -9.74 -5.76 18.42
C THR A 322 -9.73 -4.52 17.54
N THR A 323 -10.65 -4.42 16.58
CA THR A 323 -10.77 -3.23 15.71
C THR A 323 -11.04 -1.97 16.52
N ASN A 324 -11.97 -2.03 17.48
CA ASN A 324 -12.32 -0.89 18.34
C ASN A 324 -11.18 -0.47 19.26
N ILE A 325 -10.40 -1.40 19.81
CA ILE A 325 -9.20 -1.10 20.60
C ILE A 325 -8.21 -0.30 19.72
N MET A 326 -7.94 -0.79 18.52
CA MET A 326 -7.01 -0.15 17.59
C MET A 326 -7.47 1.25 17.15
N LEU A 327 -8.78 1.44 16.95
CA LEU A 327 -9.35 2.75 16.63
C LEU A 327 -9.29 3.72 17.82
N LYS A 328 -9.55 3.26 19.05
CA LYS A 328 -9.42 4.09 20.27
C LYS A 328 -7.98 4.55 20.48
N MET A 329 -7.00 3.66 20.31
CA MET A 329 -5.58 4.03 20.34
C MET A 329 -5.27 5.09 19.27
N SER A 330 -5.80 4.90 18.05
CA SER A 330 -5.60 5.87 16.98
C SER A 330 -6.27 7.23 17.21
N ALA A 331 -7.45 7.27 17.81
CA ALA A 331 -8.10 8.51 18.20
C ALA A 331 -7.26 9.29 19.23
N LYS A 332 -6.75 8.61 20.26
CA LYS A 332 -5.86 9.21 21.28
C LYS A 332 -4.58 9.78 20.66
N THR A 333 -3.97 9.07 19.71
CA THR A 333 -2.79 9.59 19.01
C THR A 333 -3.14 10.74 18.07
N LYS A 334 -4.28 10.66 17.37
CA LYS A 334 -4.76 11.73 16.48
C LYS A 334 -4.91 13.04 17.24
N GLU A 335 -5.54 13.01 18.42
CA GLU A 335 -5.71 14.18 19.28
C GLU A 335 -4.38 14.85 19.64
N LYS A 336 -3.37 14.06 20.01
CA LYS A 336 -2.03 14.57 20.34
C LYS A 336 -1.31 15.18 19.13
N VAL A 337 -1.29 14.45 18.00
CA VAL A 337 -0.56 14.86 16.79
C VAL A 337 -1.19 16.09 16.13
N PHE A 338 -2.51 16.18 16.18
CA PHE A 338 -3.28 17.26 15.56
C PHE A 338 -3.80 18.28 16.56
N ALA A 339 -3.17 18.39 17.73
CA ALA A 339 -3.41 19.49 18.66
C ALA A 339 -3.37 20.85 17.93
N PRO A 340 -4.22 21.82 18.34
CA PRO A 340 -4.23 23.15 17.78
C PRO A 340 -2.82 23.76 17.75
N ILE A 341 -2.52 24.48 16.68
CA ILE A 341 -1.31 25.31 16.63
C ILE A 341 -1.65 26.61 17.37
N ASP A 342 -0.93 26.87 18.46
CA ASP A 342 -1.02 28.14 19.19
C ASP A 342 -0.31 29.25 18.40
N GLY A 343 -0.86 30.48 18.45
CA GLY A 343 -0.29 31.64 17.76
C GLY A 343 -0.53 31.67 16.25
N ASP A 344 0.45 32.16 15.49
CA ASP A 344 0.34 32.32 14.05
C ASP A 344 0.51 30.98 13.31
N LYS A 345 -0.62 30.44 12.85
CA LYS A 345 -0.67 29.19 12.09
C LYS A 345 0.14 29.27 10.80
N LEU A 346 0.08 30.40 10.08
CA LEU A 346 0.79 30.54 8.82
C LEU A 346 2.30 30.49 9.09
N ALA A 347 2.78 31.23 10.08
CA ALA A 347 4.19 31.18 10.48
C ALA A 347 4.67 29.77 10.85
N ALA A 348 3.85 28.99 11.56
CA ALA A 348 4.17 27.59 11.88
C ALA A 348 4.31 26.72 10.62
N PHE A 349 3.41 26.85 9.64
CA PHE A 349 3.51 26.13 8.37
C PHE A 349 4.73 26.59 7.55
N LYS A 350 5.02 27.90 7.51
CA LYS A 350 6.22 28.43 6.83
C LYS A 350 7.49 27.79 7.40
N LYS A 351 7.62 27.80 8.73
CA LYS A 351 8.78 27.24 9.43
C LYS A 351 9.00 25.76 9.10
N GLU A 352 7.95 24.95 9.08
CA GLU A 352 8.06 23.52 8.75
C GLU A 352 8.43 23.28 7.27
N LEU A 353 8.10 24.20 6.37
CA LEU A 353 8.32 24.07 4.93
C LEU A 353 9.55 24.82 4.41
N GLU A 354 10.22 25.61 5.25
CA GLU A 354 11.33 26.50 4.85
C GLU A 354 12.52 25.75 4.26
N ASN A 355 12.74 24.51 4.69
CA ASN A 355 13.84 23.65 4.23
C ASN A 355 13.47 22.81 2.99
N CYS A 356 12.31 23.04 2.38
CA CYS A 356 11.91 22.30 1.19
C CYS A 356 12.83 22.62 0.00
N ILE A 357 13.47 21.60 -0.55
CA ILE A 357 14.34 21.71 -1.74
C ILE A 357 13.59 21.49 -3.06
N HIS A 358 12.25 21.45 -3.03
CA HIS A 358 11.37 21.25 -4.18
C HIS A 358 11.67 20.04 -5.08
N CYS A 359 12.28 18.97 -4.56
CA CYS A 359 12.64 17.77 -5.35
C CYS A 359 11.45 16.99 -5.94
N GLY A 360 10.20 17.30 -5.55
CA GLY A 360 8.98 16.67 -6.09
C GLY A 360 8.73 15.21 -5.66
N ALA A 361 9.63 14.56 -4.93
CA ALA A 361 9.52 13.16 -4.52
C ALA A 361 8.18 12.83 -3.83
N CYS A 362 7.75 13.72 -2.93
CA CYS A 362 6.49 13.58 -2.20
C CYS A 362 5.24 13.58 -3.10
N LYS A 363 5.29 14.25 -4.26
CA LYS A 363 4.24 14.22 -5.29
C LYS A 363 4.29 12.92 -6.08
N THR A 364 5.49 12.48 -6.46
CA THR A 364 5.70 11.24 -7.22
C THR A 364 5.12 10.03 -6.51
N VAL A 365 5.36 9.90 -5.20
CA VAL A 365 4.85 8.77 -4.42
C VAL A 365 3.39 8.91 -3.99
N CYS A 366 2.80 10.11 -4.00
CA CYS A 366 1.46 10.32 -3.44
C CYS A 366 0.37 9.47 -4.14
N PRO A 367 -0.27 8.49 -3.46
CA PRO A 367 -1.20 7.56 -4.11
C PRO A 367 -2.42 8.21 -4.75
N PRO A 368 -3.07 9.23 -4.14
CA PRO A 368 -4.18 9.96 -4.78
C PRO A 368 -3.77 10.83 -5.98
N CYS A 369 -2.48 11.13 -6.16
CA CYS A 369 -2.04 12.02 -7.23
C CYS A 369 -2.07 11.29 -8.58
N ALA A 370 -3.02 11.68 -9.42
CA ALA A 370 -3.20 11.16 -10.78
C ALA A 370 -2.22 11.81 -11.80
N CYS A 371 -1.86 13.08 -11.60
CA CYS A 371 -1.08 13.85 -12.57
C CYS A 371 0.30 13.22 -12.87
N GLY A 372 0.65 13.15 -14.16
CA GLY A 372 1.95 12.66 -14.66
C GLY A 372 3.15 13.54 -14.26
N PRO A 373 4.37 13.22 -14.70
CA PRO A 373 5.58 13.98 -14.38
C PRO A 373 5.48 15.45 -14.81
N GLU A 374 4.85 15.74 -15.95
CA GLU A 374 4.59 17.08 -16.50
C GLU A 374 3.46 17.86 -15.80
N ALA A 375 3.26 17.64 -14.50
CA ALA A 375 2.18 18.30 -13.77
C ALA A 375 2.49 19.77 -13.53
N LYS A 376 1.54 20.69 -13.77
CA LYS A 376 1.73 22.13 -13.54
C LYS A 376 2.25 22.49 -12.15
N CYS A 377 1.90 21.71 -11.12
CA CYS A 377 2.39 21.94 -9.76
C CYS A 377 3.91 21.78 -9.62
N THR A 378 4.56 20.95 -10.44
CA THR A 378 6.03 20.80 -10.44
C THR A 378 6.72 21.88 -11.26
N SER A 379 5.99 22.75 -11.96
CA SER A 379 6.54 23.93 -12.66
C SER A 379 6.59 25.18 -11.77
N PHE A 380 6.12 25.07 -10.52
CA PHE A 380 6.03 26.16 -9.54
C PHE A 380 7.02 26.00 -8.38
N ASP A 381 8.22 25.54 -8.71
CA ASP A 381 9.33 25.26 -7.80
C ASP A 381 10.43 26.35 -7.81
N ASN A 382 10.20 27.46 -8.50
CA ASN A 382 11.19 28.52 -8.63
C ASN A 382 11.46 29.22 -7.30
N LEU A 383 12.68 29.07 -6.77
CA LEU A 383 13.14 29.72 -5.55
C LEU A 383 13.15 31.25 -5.63
N ALA A 384 13.13 31.84 -6.84
CA ALA A 384 13.00 33.28 -7.03
C ALA A 384 11.57 33.80 -6.79
N ASP A 385 10.59 32.91 -6.70
CA ASP A 385 9.22 33.31 -6.40
C ASP A 385 9.13 33.78 -4.94
N SER A 386 8.70 35.04 -4.74
CA SER A 386 8.65 35.68 -3.42
C SER A 386 7.43 35.26 -2.57
N TYR A 387 6.98 34.02 -2.68
CA TYR A 387 5.83 33.54 -1.93
C TYR A 387 6.23 33.10 -0.52
N ASP A 388 5.36 33.45 0.42
CA ASP A 388 5.42 33.04 1.82
C ASP A 388 5.47 31.51 2.01
N ILE A 389 4.75 30.78 1.17
CA ILE A 389 4.81 29.33 1.01
C ILE A 389 4.85 29.08 -0.49
N SER A 390 5.76 28.23 -0.96
CA SER A 390 5.86 27.90 -2.40
C SER A 390 4.49 27.53 -3.00
N LEU A 391 4.24 27.98 -4.24
CA LEU A 391 3.05 27.61 -4.98
C LEU A 391 2.90 26.09 -5.13
N PHE A 392 4.01 25.35 -5.24
CA PHE A 392 4.01 23.89 -5.14
C PHE A 392 3.21 23.42 -3.91
N HIS A 393 3.60 23.83 -2.70
CA HIS A 393 2.92 23.40 -1.48
C HIS A 393 1.48 23.87 -1.40
N MET A 394 1.16 25.11 -1.83
CA MET A 394 -0.22 25.61 -1.85
C MET A 394 -1.12 24.73 -2.72
N ILE A 395 -0.68 24.37 -3.93
CA ILE A 395 -1.41 23.47 -4.82
C ILE A 395 -1.54 22.07 -4.20
N ARG A 396 -0.49 21.59 -3.53
CA ARG A 396 -0.53 20.29 -2.83
C ARG A 396 -1.55 20.30 -1.69
N PHE A 397 -1.65 21.36 -0.88
CA PHE A 397 -2.68 21.48 0.15
C PHE A 397 -4.08 21.44 -0.45
N LEU A 398 -4.32 22.24 -1.49
CA LEU A 398 -5.61 22.30 -2.18
C LEU A 398 -6.02 20.93 -2.75
N HIS A 399 -5.11 20.24 -3.45
CA HIS A 399 -5.43 18.94 -4.07
C HIS A 399 -5.57 17.79 -3.06
N LEU A 400 -5.02 17.93 -1.85
CA LEU A 400 -5.02 16.88 -0.84
C LEU A 400 -6.05 17.11 0.28
N MET A 401 -6.70 18.28 0.33
CA MET A 401 -7.60 18.64 1.42
C MET A 401 -8.78 17.68 1.58
N ASP A 402 -9.34 17.17 0.49
CA ASP A 402 -10.37 16.13 0.50
C ASP A 402 -9.83 14.73 0.19
N SER A 403 -8.64 14.65 -0.41
CA SER A 403 -8.14 13.45 -1.07
C SER A 403 -6.95 12.78 -0.39
N CYS A 404 -6.43 13.33 0.71
CA CYS A 404 -5.32 12.73 1.44
C CYS A 404 -5.73 11.42 2.12
N VAL A 405 -5.15 10.29 1.71
CA VAL A 405 -5.38 8.98 2.35
C VAL A 405 -4.51 8.73 3.59
N SER A 406 -3.65 9.67 3.98
CA SER A 406 -2.79 9.55 5.16
C SER A 406 -1.83 8.34 5.14
N CYS A 407 -1.28 7.97 3.98
CA CYS A 407 -0.43 6.78 3.83
C CYS A 407 1.00 6.92 4.37
N GLY A 408 1.49 8.13 4.63
CA GLY A 408 2.86 8.37 5.14
C GLY A 408 3.93 8.57 4.07
N GLN A 409 3.72 8.07 2.85
CA GLN A 409 4.79 7.95 1.85
C GLN A 409 5.46 9.29 1.49
N CYS A 410 4.74 10.41 1.51
CA CYS A 410 5.35 11.72 1.27
C CYS A 410 6.35 12.13 2.34
N THR A 411 6.13 11.72 3.60
CA THR A 411 7.09 11.91 4.69
C THR A 411 8.25 10.93 4.53
N ASP A 412 7.96 9.67 4.23
CA ASP A 412 8.97 8.61 4.10
C ASP A 412 10.05 8.91 3.03
N VAL A 413 9.74 9.72 2.00
CA VAL A 413 10.67 10.07 0.91
C VAL A 413 11.22 11.50 0.98
N CYS A 414 10.94 12.27 2.04
CA CYS A 414 11.41 13.64 2.12
C CYS A 414 12.89 13.68 2.55
N PRO A 415 13.83 14.16 1.70
CA PRO A 415 15.25 14.21 2.07
C PRO A 415 15.58 15.30 3.10
N ALA A 416 14.63 16.18 3.40
CA ALA A 416 14.77 17.24 4.39
C ALA A 416 14.00 16.93 5.69
N ASP A 417 13.55 15.67 5.87
CA ASP A 417 12.81 15.18 7.05
C ASP A 417 11.55 15.99 7.39
N ILE A 418 10.94 16.65 6.41
CA ILE A 418 9.72 17.44 6.61
C ILE A 418 8.55 16.47 6.88
N PRO A 419 7.75 16.67 7.96
CA PRO A 419 6.62 15.82 8.32
C PRO A 419 5.39 16.08 7.42
N LEU A 420 5.57 15.98 6.11
CA LEU A 420 4.59 16.35 5.07
C LEU A 420 3.21 15.72 5.28
N THR A 421 3.13 14.44 5.65
CA THR A 421 1.85 13.78 5.93
C THR A 421 1.09 14.49 7.04
N ARG A 422 1.77 14.86 8.13
CA ARG A 422 1.18 15.58 9.26
C ARG A 422 0.69 16.96 8.83
N LEU A 423 1.49 17.70 8.06
CA LEU A 423 1.13 19.03 7.54
C LEU A 423 -0.11 18.94 6.63
N TYR A 424 -0.11 18.05 5.64
CA TYR A 424 -1.25 17.87 4.75
C TYR A 424 -2.50 17.42 5.50
N ARG A 425 -2.36 16.57 6.54
CA ARG A 425 -3.50 16.16 7.37
C ARG A 425 -4.02 17.25 8.29
N LYS A 426 -3.17 18.18 8.78
CA LYS A 426 -3.65 19.37 9.52
C LYS A 426 -4.59 20.23 8.67
N PHE A 427 -4.35 20.31 7.36
CA PHE A 427 -5.23 20.98 6.41
C PHE A 427 -6.43 20.11 5.97
N ALA A 428 -6.21 18.82 5.74
CA ALA A 428 -7.23 17.92 5.21
C ALA A 428 -8.26 17.44 6.24
N ASN A 429 -7.88 17.28 7.52
CA ASN A 429 -8.79 16.77 8.55
C ASN A 429 -10.06 17.64 8.68
N PRO A 430 -9.97 18.98 8.88
CA PRO A 430 -11.17 19.80 9.06
C PRO A 430 -12.09 19.76 7.83
N ILE A 431 -11.52 19.81 6.63
CA ILE A 431 -12.26 19.78 5.36
C ILE A 431 -12.98 18.44 5.16
N GLN A 432 -12.30 17.32 5.41
CA GLN A 432 -12.92 15.99 5.32
C GLN A 432 -14.02 15.80 6.37
N ASP A 433 -13.81 16.32 7.58
CA ASP A 433 -14.78 16.23 8.68
C ASP A 433 -16.04 17.09 8.36
N GLU A 434 -15.85 18.32 7.87
CA GLU A 434 -16.93 19.24 7.45
C GLU A 434 -17.76 18.66 6.29
N LEU A 435 -17.09 18.13 5.27
CA LEU A 435 -17.74 17.53 4.10
C LEU A 435 -18.27 16.11 4.35
N LYS A 436 -18.02 15.58 5.56
CA LYS A 436 -18.31 14.19 5.96
C LYS A 436 -17.80 13.19 4.93
N TYR A 437 -16.61 13.44 4.38
CA TYR A 437 -16.03 12.66 3.29
C TYR A 437 -14.80 11.88 3.78
N THR A 438 -14.95 10.56 3.90
CA THR A 438 -13.81 9.70 4.24
C THR A 438 -13.13 9.24 2.96
N THR A 439 -12.02 9.88 2.63
CA THR A 439 -11.21 9.59 1.42
C THR A 439 -11.00 8.10 1.21
N GLY A 440 -11.35 7.60 0.03
CA GLY A 440 -11.20 6.20 -0.37
C GLY A 440 -12.14 5.20 0.31
N MET A 441 -12.96 5.61 1.28
CA MET A 441 -14.01 4.78 1.88
C MET A 441 -15.41 5.13 1.36
N ASP A 442 -15.60 6.39 0.96
CA ASP A 442 -16.82 6.86 0.32
C ASP A 442 -16.87 6.45 -1.16
N ASP A 443 -18.05 6.34 -1.75
CA ASP A 443 -18.27 6.11 -3.19
C ASP A 443 -18.38 7.43 -3.97
N ARG A 444 -18.75 8.53 -3.31
CA ARG A 444 -18.88 9.86 -3.94
C ARG A 444 -17.58 10.29 -4.59
N THR A 445 -17.70 11.01 -5.71
CA THR A 445 -16.59 11.76 -6.31
C THR A 445 -15.93 12.66 -5.25
N PRO A 446 -14.59 12.83 -5.27
CA PRO A 446 -13.94 13.75 -4.35
C PRO A 446 -14.57 15.14 -4.46
N PRO A 447 -15.00 15.75 -3.33
CA PRO A 447 -15.80 16.97 -3.32
C PRO A 447 -15.27 18.10 -4.22
N PHE A 448 -13.94 18.24 -4.32
CA PHE A 448 -13.33 19.32 -5.12
C PHE A 448 -12.93 18.91 -6.54
N PHE A 449 -13.22 17.68 -6.96
CA PHE A 449 -12.89 17.20 -8.31
C PHE A 449 -13.95 17.58 -9.35
N GLU A 450 -15.23 17.63 -8.98
CA GLU A 450 -16.36 17.92 -9.87
C GLU A 450 -17.20 19.12 -9.40
N VAL A 451 -16.57 20.12 -8.77
CA VAL A 451 -17.30 21.35 -8.43
C VAL A 451 -17.73 22.02 -9.73
N LYS A 452 -19.02 21.94 -10.04
CA LYS A 452 -19.63 22.81 -11.02
C LYS A 452 -19.62 24.20 -10.41
N LEU A 453 -18.90 25.13 -11.03
CA LEU A 453 -19.02 26.53 -10.68
C LEU A 453 -20.47 26.91 -10.92
N GLU A 454 -21.22 27.17 -9.85
CA GLU A 454 -22.54 27.76 -10.00
C GLU A 454 -22.34 29.12 -10.67
N GLU A 455 -23.06 29.36 -11.78
CA GLU A 455 -23.13 30.69 -12.36
C GLU A 455 -23.73 31.60 -11.30
N VAL A 456 -22.90 32.49 -10.76
CA VAL A 456 -23.35 33.52 -9.83
C VAL A 456 -24.37 34.37 -10.59
N GLN A 457 -25.65 34.26 -10.21
CA GLN A 457 -26.75 35.02 -10.79
C GLN A 457 -26.62 36.52 -10.51
#